data_AF-A0A920FV51-F1
#
_entry.id   AF-A0A920FV51-F1
#
_cell.length_a   1.000
_cell.length_b   1.000
_cell.length_c   1.000
_cell.angle_alpha   90.00
_cell.angle_beta   90.00
_cell.angle_gamma   90.00
#
_symmetry.space_group_name_H-M   'P 1'
#
loop_
_entity.id
_entity.type
_entity.pdbx_description
1 polymer ?
#
loop_
_entity_poly.entity_id
_entity_poly.type
_entity_poly.pdbx_seq_one_letter_code
_entity_poly.pdbx_strand_id
1 'polypeptide(L)'
;MIKEYVFFSGQGTKNQQLSQRATLYRIRELGFDRETVSPHGFRASARTLGEDELKFDTRTIEMCLAHKTKEVLGTAYDRAKRLDDRKRFYQSWSDFD
;
A
#
# COMPACT_ATOMS: atom_id res chain seq x y z
N MET A 1 -26.38 -6.97 4.60
CA MET A 1 -26.25 -6.06 3.44
C MET A 1 -24.82 -6.21 2.92
N ILE A 2 -24.61 -6.84 1.76
CA ILE A 2 -23.27 -6.92 1.15
C ILE A 2 -23.04 -5.60 0.44
N LYS A 3 -21.96 -4.90 0.79
CA LYS A 3 -21.56 -3.67 0.09
C LYS A 3 -20.60 -4.06 -1.04
N GLU A 4 -20.80 -3.49 -2.23
CA GLU A 4 -20.00 -3.80 -3.42
C GLU A 4 -18.51 -3.43 -3.27
N TYR A 5 -18.22 -2.39 -2.47
CA TYR A 5 -16.86 -1.88 -2.24
C TYR A 5 -16.44 -2.09 -0.78
N VAL A 6 -15.18 -2.49 -0.58
CA VAL A 6 -14.56 -2.59 0.75
C VAL A 6 -14.52 -1.22 1.45
N PHE A 7 -14.20 -0.16 0.69
CA PHE A 7 -14.23 1.23 1.16
C PHE A 7 -15.47 1.95 0.64
N PHE A 8 -16.51 1.95 1.46
CA PHE A 8 -17.81 2.54 1.16
C PHE A 8 -17.94 3.96 1.72
N SER A 9 -18.63 4.83 0.99
CA SER A 9 -19.03 6.17 1.42
C SER A 9 -20.56 6.26 1.55
N GLY A 10 -21.06 6.46 2.77
CA GLY A 10 -22.50 6.67 3.02
C GLY A 10 -23.04 7.98 2.47
N GLN A 11 -22.18 8.93 2.14
CA GLN A 11 -22.52 10.23 1.56
C GLN A 11 -22.38 10.22 0.02
N GLY A 12 -21.85 9.15 -0.57
CA GLY A 12 -21.69 9.04 -2.01
C GLY A 12 -23.03 8.88 -2.72
N THR A 13 -23.31 9.73 -3.71
CA THR A 13 -24.58 9.69 -4.47
C THR A 13 -24.52 8.76 -5.70
N LYS A 14 -23.32 8.52 -6.25
CA LYS A 14 -23.06 7.53 -7.32
C LYS A 14 -22.08 6.47 -6.84
N ASN A 15 -22.45 5.21 -6.99
CA ASN A 15 -21.67 4.00 -6.68
C ASN A 15 -21.20 3.86 -5.23
N GLN A 16 -21.57 4.80 -4.33
CA GLN A 16 -21.28 4.83 -2.90
C GLN A 16 -19.85 4.40 -2.52
N GLN A 17 -18.89 4.60 -3.41
CA GLN A 17 -17.48 4.27 -3.19
C GLN A 17 -16.76 5.46 -2.58
N LEU A 18 -15.73 5.19 -1.78
CA LEU A 18 -14.86 6.24 -1.27
C LEU A 18 -14.13 6.92 -2.45
N SER A 19 -14.16 8.26 -2.50
CA SER A 19 -13.45 9.00 -3.55
C SER A 19 -11.94 8.95 -3.34
N GLN A 20 -11.16 9.06 -4.42
CA GLN A 20 -9.69 9.08 -4.34
C GLN A 20 -9.16 10.17 -3.40
N ARG A 21 -9.88 11.29 -3.28
CA ARG A 21 -9.49 12.43 -2.45
C ARG A 21 -9.87 12.27 -0.98
N ALA A 22 -10.77 11.35 -0.63
CA ALA A 22 -11.29 11.22 0.72
C ALA A 22 -10.17 10.96 1.74
N THR A 23 -9.24 10.05 1.44
CA THR A 23 -8.08 9.78 2.28
C THR A 23 -7.21 11.02 2.49
N LEU A 24 -6.99 11.80 1.41
CA LEU A 24 -6.23 13.04 1.50
C LEU A 24 -6.93 14.07 2.40
N TYR A 25 -8.24 14.27 2.25
CA TYR A 25 -9.00 15.17 3.13
C TYR A 25 -8.93 14.72 4.59
N ARG A 26 -9.07 13.42 4.85
CA ARG A 26 -8.99 12.89 6.21
C ARG A 26 -7.63 13.12 6.86
N ILE A 27 -6.54 12.96 6.11
CA ILE A 27 -5.18 13.28 6.58
C ILE A 27 -5.06 14.77 6.93
N ARG A 28 -5.70 15.67 6.16
CA ARG A 28 -5.71 17.12 6.46
C ARG A 28 -6.51 17.47 7.70
N GLU A 29 -7.65 16.80 7.91
CA GLU A 29 -8.45 16.95 9.13
C GLU A 29 -7.69 16.52 10.40
N LEU A 30 -6.77 15.57 10.28
CA LEU A 30 -5.87 15.16 11.36
C LEU A 30 -4.74 16.18 11.64
N GLY A 31 -4.67 17.28 10.88
CA GLY A 31 -3.71 18.36 11.09
C GLY A 31 -2.39 18.20 10.34
N PHE A 32 -2.21 17.15 9.54
CA PHE A 32 -1.01 16.99 8.73
C PHE A 32 -1.07 17.87 7.48
N ASP A 33 0.00 18.60 7.20
CA ASP A 33 0.12 19.39 5.98
C ASP A 33 0.53 18.55 4.76
N ARG A 34 0.58 19.20 3.60
CA ARG A 34 0.80 18.56 2.30
C ARG A 34 2.22 18.05 2.09
N GLU A 35 3.18 18.63 2.79
CA GLU A 35 4.59 18.31 2.68
C GLU A 35 4.96 17.19 3.66
N THR A 36 4.27 17.13 4.80
CA THR A 36 4.50 16.16 5.88
C THR A 36 3.89 14.80 5.56
N VAL A 37 2.62 14.75 5.14
CA VAL A 37 1.93 13.48 4.88
C VAL A 37 1.17 13.51 3.56
N SER A 38 1.51 12.55 2.70
CA SER A 38 0.82 12.29 1.44
C SER A 38 0.59 10.79 1.24
N PRO A 39 -0.43 10.38 0.46
CA PRO A 39 -0.62 8.97 0.11
C PRO A 39 0.59 8.33 -0.59
N HIS A 40 1.37 9.12 -1.34
CA HIS A 40 2.62 8.64 -1.93
C HIS A 40 3.70 8.42 -0.87
N GLY A 41 3.82 9.36 0.08
CA GLY A 41 4.69 9.24 1.25
C GLY A 41 4.40 7.97 2.04
N PHE A 42 3.13 7.58 2.20
CA PHE A 42 2.76 6.33 2.87
C PHE A 42 3.36 5.08 2.18
N ARG A 43 3.37 5.03 0.84
CA ARG A 43 3.99 3.93 0.09
C ARG A 43 5.52 3.94 0.21
N ALA A 44 6.13 5.14 0.21
CA ALA A 44 7.55 5.28 0.43
C ALA A 44 7.95 4.82 1.84
N SER A 45 7.16 5.16 2.86
CA SER A 45 7.35 4.68 4.24
C SER A 45 7.25 3.16 4.33
N ALA A 46 6.23 2.53 3.71
CA ALA A 46 6.11 1.08 3.67
C ALA A 46 7.33 0.41 3.00
N ARG A 47 7.92 1.04 1.98
CA ARG A 47 9.15 0.56 1.33
C ARG A 47 10.34 0.61 2.27
N THR A 48 10.57 1.76 2.90
CA THR A 48 11.75 1.99 3.75
C THR A 48 11.64 1.21 5.05
N LEU A 49 10.54 1.38 5.80
CA LEU A 49 10.33 0.70 7.09
C LEU A 49 10.14 -0.80 6.92
N GLY A 50 9.57 -1.23 5.80
CA GLY A 50 9.45 -2.65 5.49
C GLY A 50 10.80 -3.36 5.38
N GLU A 51 11.80 -2.66 4.83
CA GLU A 51 13.17 -3.16 4.71
C GLU A 51 13.95 -2.94 6.03
N ASP A 52 13.90 -1.72 6.57
CA ASP A 52 14.73 -1.31 7.68
C ASP A 52 14.25 -1.82 9.04
N GLU A 53 12.95 -1.85 9.29
CA GLU A 53 12.41 -2.25 10.60
C GLU A 53 11.84 -3.67 10.56
N LEU A 54 11.01 -3.98 9.56
CA LEU A 54 10.38 -5.29 9.43
C LEU A 54 11.29 -6.35 8.81
N LYS A 55 12.46 -5.95 8.28
CA LYS A 55 13.51 -6.83 7.72
C LYS A 55 13.02 -7.76 6.61
N PHE A 56 12.02 -7.33 5.83
CA PHE A 56 11.58 -8.08 4.65
C PHE A 56 12.51 -7.83 3.47
N ASP A 57 12.63 -8.85 2.61
CA ASP A 57 13.37 -8.72 1.36
C ASP A 57 12.77 -7.63 0.46
N THR A 58 13.62 -6.70 0.01
CA THR A 58 13.23 -5.53 -0.79
C THR A 58 12.37 -5.93 -1.97
N ARG A 59 12.69 -7.05 -2.61
CA ARG A 59 11.99 -7.51 -3.81
C ARG A 59 10.55 -7.88 -3.52
N THR A 60 10.29 -8.52 -2.38
CA THR A 60 8.93 -8.83 -1.93
C THR A 60 8.12 -7.53 -1.73
N ILE A 61 8.74 -6.51 -1.14
CA ILE A 61 8.11 -5.22 -0.88
C ILE A 61 7.79 -4.50 -2.20
N GLU A 62 8.74 -4.45 -3.13
CA GLU A 62 8.56 -3.88 -4.47
C GLU A 62 7.44 -4.58 -5.26
N MET A 63 7.32 -5.92 -5.13
CA MET A 63 6.20 -6.67 -5.72
C MET A 63 4.85 -6.35 -5.08
N CYS A 64 4.81 -6.08 -3.77
CA CYS A 64 3.61 -5.57 -3.09
C CYS A 64 3.20 -4.21 -3.64
N LEU A 65 4.18 -3.33 -3.88
CA LEU A 65 3.97 -2.01 -4.48
C LEU A 65 3.69 -2.05 -6.00
N ALA A 66 3.60 -3.25 -6.60
CA ALA A 66 3.40 -3.46 -8.04
C ALA A 66 4.47 -2.78 -8.91
N HIS A 67 5.67 -2.60 -8.37
CA HIS A 67 6.81 -2.10 -9.12
C HIS A 67 7.44 -3.24 -9.94
N LYS A 68 8.04 -2.89 -11.08
CA LYS A 68 8.86 -3.84 -11.85
C LYS A 68 10.19 -4.03 -11.13
N THR A 69 10.41 -5.20 -10.57
CA THR A 69 11.70 -5.56 -9.96
C THR A 69 12.74 -5.77 -11.05
N LYS A 70 13.86 -5.05 -10.99
CA LYS A 70 15.01 -5.30 -11.87
C LYS A 70 15.77 -6.53 -11.35
N GLU A 71 15.80 -7.59 -12.15
CA GLU A 71 16.58 -8.80 -11.90
C GLU A 71 17.78 -8.81 -12.84
N VAL A 72 18.94 -9.26 -12.35
CA VAL A 72 20.18 -9.37 -13.15
C VAL A 72 20.02 -10.39 -14.28
N LEU A 73 19.21 -11.42 -14.06
CA LEU A 73 18.86 -12.44 -15.06
C LEU A 73 17.57 -12.09 -15.85
N GLY A 74 16.96 -10.93 -15.59
CA GLY A 74 15.73 -10.47 -16.21
C GLY A 74 14.45 -11.16 -15.70
N THR A 75 13.29 -10.62 -16.08
CA THR A 75 11.96 -11.17 -15.71
C THR A 75 11.64 -12.51 -16.38
N ALA A 76 12.49 -12.99 -17.30
CA ALA A 76 12.25 -14.23 -18.04
C ALA A 76 12.36 -15.48 -17.16
N TYR A 77 13.22 -15.45 -16.14
CA TYR A 77 13.49 -16.60 -15.27
C TYR A 77 12.76 -16.54 -13.94
N ASP A 78 12.43 -15.34 -13.45
CA ASP A 78 11.68 -15.23 -12.21
C ASP A 78 10.17 -15.06 -12.46
N ARG A 79 9.48 -16.19 -12.35
CA ARG A 79 8.02 -16.28 -12.37
C ARG A 79 7.42 -16.40 -10.96
N ALA A 80 8.23 -16.31 -9.91
CA ALA A 80 7.79 -16.48 -8.54
C ALA A 80 6.91 -15.28 -8.15
N LYS A 81 5.69 -15.58 -7.72
CA LYS A 81 4.72 -14.55 -7.27
C LYS A 81 4.92 -14.15 -5.80
N ARG A 82 5.70 -14.93 -5.05
CA ARG A 82 6.02 -14.75 -3.62
C ARG A 82 4.79 -14.45 -2.76
N LEU A 83 3.67 -15.12 -3.03
CA LEU A 83 2.37 -14.77 -2.42
C LEU A 83 2.38 -14.88 -0.89
N ASP A 84 3.05 -15.90 -0.35
CA ASP A 84 3.14 -16.10 1.09
C ASP A 84 3.98 -15.02 1.77
N ASP A 85 5.13 -14.65 1.19
CA ASP A 85 5.96 -13.55 1.68
C ASP A 85 5.22 -12.22 1.61
N ARG A 86 4.51 -11.96 0.50
CA ARG A 86 3.71 -10.75 0.33
C ARG A 86 2.58 -10.66 1.35
N LYS A 87 1.92 -11.79 1.65
CA LYS A 87 0.88 -11.87 2.68
C LYS A 87 1.46 -11.59 4.07
N ARG A 88 2.60 -12.20 4.40
CA ARG A 88 3.31 -11.93 5.66
C ARG A 88 3.69 -10.47 5.79
N PHE A 89 4.26 -9.88 4.73
CA PHE A 89 4.61 -8.47 4.71
C PHE A 89 3.40 -7.57 4.95
N TYR A 90 2.29 -7.78 4.23
CA TYR A 90 1.10 -6.96 4.43
C TYR A 90 0.53 -7.06 5.83
N GLN A 91 0.56 -8.25 6.43
CA GLN A 91 0.11 -8.42 7.81
C GLN A 91 1.04 -7.69 8.78
N SER A 92 2.36 -7.92 8.68
CA SER A 92 3.33 -7.25 9.55
C SER A 92 3.29 -5.73 9.41
N TRP A 93 3.10 -5.20 8.20
CA TRP A 93 2.91 -3.76 7.96
C TRP A 93 1.62 -3.26 8.60
N SER A 94 0.52 -4.03 8.52
CA SER A 94 -0.76 -3.68 9.14
C SER A 94 -0.76 -3.78 10.66
N ASP A 95 0.13 -4.57 11.25
CA ASP A 95 0.25 -4.73 12.71
C ASP A 95 1.24 -3.73 13.32
N PHE A 96 2.06 -3.08 12.47
CA PHE A 96 3.07 -2.11 12.86
C PHE A 96 2.50 -0.70 13.08
N ASP A 97 1.39 -0.38 12.40
CA ASP A 97 0.68 0.91 12.37
C ASP A 97 -0.74 0.75 12.96
#